data_AF-A0A7Y0GCE2-F1
#
_entry.id   AF-A0A7Y0GCE2-F1
#
_cell.length_a   1.000
_cell.length_b   1.000
_cell.length_c   1.000
_cell.angle_alpha   90.00
_cell.angle_beta   90.00
_cell.angle_gamma   90.00
#
_symmetry.space_group_name_H-M   'P 1'
#
loop_
_entity.id
_entity.type
_entity.pdbx_description
1 polymer ?
#
loop_
_entity_poly.entity_id
_entity_poly.type
_entity_poly.pdbx_seq_one_letter_code
_entity_poly.pdbx_strand_id
1 'polypeptide(L)'
;MKEYRYLGVALAEAQLRRVDAMAQDLGTSRSAMIRQLLDVALPFVEAGHGVNLTRLIAIIESTQAATDRLLTLADPDFAERLPVLTIERLNAYHDA
;
A
#
# COMPACT_ATOMS: atom_id res chain seq x y z
N MET A 1 4.51 -23.93 -0.12
CA MET A 1 3.15 -23.64 0.39
C MET A 1 3.28 -22.95 1.75
N LYS A 2 2.55 -21.86 2.01
CA LYS A 2 2.50 -21.25 3.36
C LYS A 2 1.72 -22.19 4.31
N GLU A 3 2.21 -22.40 5.53
CA GLU A 3 1.47 -23.11 6.58
C GLU A 3 0.51 -22.14 7.27
N TYR A 4 -0.76 -22.53 7.39
CA TYR A 4 -1.78 -21.74 8.08
C TYR A 4 -2.16 -22.38 9.43
N ARG A 5 -2.40 -21.54 10.43
CA ARG A 5 -2.97 -21.91 11.73
C ARG A 5 -4.23 -21.08 11.97
N TYR A 6 -5.22 -21.68 12.62
CA TYR A 6 -6.48 -20.99 12.93
C TYR A 6 -6.28 -20.00 14.09
N LEU A 7 -6.87 -18.82 13.96
CA LEU A 7 -6.93 -17.79 14.99
C LEU A 7 -8.37 -17.29 15.09
N GLY A 8 -8.97 -17.38 16.28
CA GLY A 8 -10.29 -16.82 16.54
C GLY A 8 -10.18 -15.40 17.09
N VAL A 9 -10.67 -14.41 16.34
CA VAL A 9 -10.74 -13.00 16.76
C VAL A 9 -12.13 -12.45 16.49
N ALA A 10 -12.65 -11.65 17.42
CA ALA A 10 -13.86 -10.88 17.20
C ALA A 10 -13.50 -9.54 16.55
N LEU A 11 -14.29 -9.13 15.54
CA LEU A 11 -14.17 -7.84 14.87
C LEU A 11 -15.42 -7.01 15.13
N ALA A 12 -15.27 -5.69 15.17
CA ALA A 12 -16.42 -4.80 15.15
C ALA A 12 -17.19 -4.97 13.83
N GLU A 13 -18.52 -4.89 13.87
CA GLU A 13 -19.39 -5.08 12.70
C GLU A 13 -18.99 -4.16 11.53
N ALA A 14 -18.66 -2.90 11.83
CA ALA A 14 -18.21 -1.94 10.82
C ALA A 14 -16.89 -2.35 10.14
N GLN A 15 -15.95 -2.97 10.88
CA GLN A 15 -14.70 -3.47 10.31
C GLN A 15 -14.97 -4.70 9.44
N LEU A 16 -15.83 -5.61 9.92
CA LEU A 16 -16.20 -6.80 9.16
C LEU A 16 -16.85 -6.44 7.81
N ARG A 17 -17.79 -5.48 7.80
CA ARG A 17 -18.42 -5.00 6.56
C ARG A 17 -17.41 -4.43 5.56
N ARG A 18 -16.41 -3.69 6.04
CA ARG A 18 -15.34 -3.15 5.18
C ARG A 18 -14.48 -4.25 4.58
N VAL A 19 -14.11 -5.24 5.39
CA VAL A 19 -13.35 -6.41 4.91
C VAL A 19 -14.14 -7.18 3.86
N ASP A 20 -15.44 -7.38 4.07
CA ASP A 20 -16.31 -8.08 3.14
C ASP A 20 -16.44 -7.34 1.80
N ALA A 21 -16.62 -6.03 1.83
CA ALA A 21 -16.66 -5.21 0.63
C ALA A 21 -15.34 -5.30 -0.16
N MET A 22 -14.19 -5.11 0.52
CA MET A 22 -12.88 -5.21 -0.14
C MET A 22 -12.62 -6.61 -0.71
N ALA A 23 -13.04 -7.67 -0.01
CA ALA A 23 -12.89 -9.04 -0.47
C ALA A 23 -13.72 -9.29 -1.74
N GLN A 24 -14.94 -8.75 -1.79
CA GLN A 24 -15.80 -8.82 -2.96
C GLN A 24 -15.21 -8.05 -4.15
N ASP A 25 -14.75 -6.81 -3.93
CA ASP A 25 -14.18 -5.96 -4.98
C ASP A 25 -12.93 -6.59 -5.63
N LEU A 26 -12.11 -7.28 -4.84
CA LEU A 26 -10.89 -7.95 -5.30
C LEU A 26 -11.10 -9.42 -5.69
N GLY A 27 -12.34 -9.93 -5.66
CA GLY A 27 -12.64 -11.32 -6.01
C GLY A 27 -11.95 -12.36 -5.12
N THR A 28 -11.69 -12.03 -3.85
CA THR A 28 -10.97 -12.89 -2.89
C THR A 28 -11.85 -13.30 -1.72
N SER A 29 -11.42 -14.29 -0.94
CA SER A 29 -12.14 -14.69 0.28
C SER A 29 -11.88 -13.70 1.42
N ARG A 30 -12.86 -13.55 2.32
CA ARG A 30 -12.71 -12.80 3.58
C ARG A 30 -11.42 -13.18 4.32
N SER A 31 -11.16 -14.48 4.47
CA SER A 31 -9.98 -14.97 5.18
C SER A 31 -8.67 -14.62 4.47
N ALA A 32 -8.66 -14.60 3.14
CA ALA A 32 -7.50 -14.15 2.37
C ALA A 32 -7.27 -12.65 2.54
N MET A 33 -8.34 -11.84 2.50
CA MET A 33 -8.27 -10.40 2.74
C MET A 33 -7.72 -10.08 4.15
N ILE A 34 -8.22 -10.75 5.20
CA ILE A 34 -7.72 -10.53 6.57
C ILE A 34 -6.23 -10.89 6.67
N ARG A 35 -5.80 -11.99 6.05
CA ARG A 35 -4.38 -12.37 6.04
C ARG A 35 -3.52 -11.33 5.31
N GLN A 36 -3.99 -10.81 4.18
CA GLN A 36 -3.27 -9.77 3.44
C GLN A 36 -3.13 -8.48 4.27
N LEU A 37 -4.20 -8.07 4.97
CA LEU A 37 -4.14 -6.93 5.88
C LEU A 37 -3.13 -7.14 7.01
N LEU A 38 -3.03 -8.34 7.56
CA LEU A 38 -2.02 -8.69 8.57
C LEU A 38 -0.60 -8.71 8.01
N ASP A 39 -0.39 -9.31 6.83
CA ASP A 39 0.90 -9.35 6.14
C ASP A 39 1.44 -7.92 5.87
N VAL A 40 0.54 -6.97 5.62
CA VAL A 40 0.91 -5.55 5.46
C VAL A 40 1.12 -4.85 6.80
N ALA A 41 0.16 -4.96 7.74
CA ALA A 41 0.16 -4.15 8.96
C ALA A 41 1.17 -4.61 10.00
N LEU A 42 1.42 -5.92 10.11
CA LEU A 42 2.27 -6.50 11.15
C LEU A 42 3.72 -5.99 11.08
N PRO A 43 4.39 -5.93 9.91
CA PRO A 43 5.72 -5.35 9.79
C PRO A 43 5.81 -3.89 10.26
N PHE A 44 4.79 -3.06 10.00
CA PHE A 44 4.76 -1.67 10.48
C PHE A 44 4.64 -1.61 12.00
N VAL A 45 3.87 -2.53 12.58
CA VAL A 45 3.70 -2.65 14.03
C VAL A 45 4.98 -3.14 14.69
N GLU A 46 5.64 -4.15 14.11
CA GLU A 46 6.92 -4.72 14.57
C GLU A 46 8.07 -3.73 14.48
N ALA A 47 8.07 -2.85 13.47
CA ALA A 47 9.02 -1.75 13.35
C ALA A 47 8.86 -0.65 14.43
N GLY A 48 7.94 -0.86 15.39
CA GLY A 48 7.69 0.03 16.53
C GLY A 48 6.53 0.97 16.24
N HIS A 49 5.61 1.07 17.20
CA HIS A 49 4.34 1.83 17.20
C HIS A 49 4.45 3.37 16.98
N GLY A 50 5.28 3.84 16.05
CA GLY A 50 5.51 5.26 15.73
C GLY A 50 5.06 5.67 14.34
N VAL A 51 4.49 4.77 13.53
CA VAL A 51 4.01 5.12 12.18
C VAL A 51 2.69 5.86 12.30
N ASN A 52 2.79 7.16 12.58
CA ASN A 52 1.69 8.07 12.34
C ASN A 52 1.45 8.09 10.82
N LEU A 53 0.40 7.39 10.38
CA LEU A 53 0.10 7.23 8.95
C LEU A 53 -0.05 8.58 8.25
N THR A 54 -0.64 9.58 8.91
CA THR A 54 -0.73 10.95 8.38
C THR A 54 0.66 11.56 8.19
N ARG A 55 1.57 11.36 9.14
CA ARG A 55 2.96 11.82 9.02
C ARG A 55 3.72 11.06 7.93
N LEU A 56 3.48 9.77 7.78
CA LEU A 56 4.07 8.96 6.71
C LEU A 56 3.60 9.46 5.34
N ILE A 57 2.30 9.67 5.15
CA ILE A 57 1.73 10.25 3.93
C ILE A 57 2.35 11.63 3.67
N ALA A 58 2.40 12.50 4.69
CA ALA A 58 3.01 13.82 4.54
C ALA A 58 4.48 13.76 4.12
N ILE A 59 5.26 12.80 4.63
CA ILE A 59 6.64 12.57 4.21
C ILE A 59 6.70 12.14 2.75
N ILE A 60 5.86 11.19 2.33
CA ILE A 60 5.80 10.72 0.94
C ILE A 60 5.46 11.88 -0.01
N GLU A 61 4.37 12.60 0.27
CA GLU A 61 3.92 13.73 -0.54
C GLU A 61 4.96 14.86 -0.60
N SER A 62 5.58 15.19 0.54
CA SER A 62 6.62 16.23 0.57
C SER A 62 7.87 15.82 -0.23
N THR A 63 8.23 14.54 -0.20
CA THR A 63 9.37 14.01 -0.94
C THR A 63 9.07 13.98 -2.45
N GLN A 64 7.86 13.59 -2.84
CA GLN A 64 7.41 13.64 -4.23
C GLN A 64 7.41 15.07 -4.75
N ALA A 65 6.78 16.02 -4.04
CA ALA A 65 6.74 17.42 -4.45
C ALA A 65 8.14 18.06 -4.56
N ALA A 66 9.05 17.75 -3.62
CA ALA A 66 10.42 18.22 -3.67
C ALA A 66 11.19 17.62 -4.87
N THR A 67 11.01 16.33 -5.12
CA THR A 67 11.66 15.62 -6.24
C THR A 67 11.14 16.12 -7.58
N ASP A 68 9.83 16.28 -7.74
CA ASP A 68 9.22 16.85 -8.94
C ASP A 68 9.77 18.24 -9.20
N ARG A 69 9.84 19.10 -8.17
CA ARG A 69 10.38 20.46 -8.33
C ARG A 69 11.83 20.44 -8.78
N LEU A 70 12.67 19.60 -8.18
CA LEU A 70 14.09 19.48 -8.56
C LEU A 70 14.25 18.94 -9.97
N LEU A 71 13.45 17.94 -10.35
CA LEU A 71 13.51 17.34 -11.68
C LEU A 71 13.01 18.29 -12.76
N THR A 72 11.88 18.98 -12.54
CA THR A 72 11.40 20.02 -13.47
C THR A 72 12.43 21.13 -13.67
N LEU A 73 13.22 21.46 -12.65
CA LEU A 73 14.29 22.45 -12.79
C LEU A 73 15.49 21.92 -13.59
N ALA A 74 15.79 20.62 -13.50
CA ALA A 74 16.93 20.00 -14.16
C ALA A 74 16.64 19.59 -15.61
N ASP A 75 15.46 19.00 -15.85
CA ASP A 75 15.01 18.47 -17.14
C ASP A 75 13.45 18.46 -17.16
N PRO A 76 12.82 19.55 -17.64
CA PRO A 76 11.36 19.68 -17.69
C PRO A 76 10.69 18.60 -18.56
N ASP A 77 11.30 18.27 -19.70
CA ASP A 77 10.75 17.35 -20.69
C ASP A 77 10.76 15.91 -20.13
N PHE A 78 11.80 15.54 -19.40
CA PHE A 78 11.83 14.26 -18.69
C PHE A 78 10.86 14.23 -17.51
N ALA A 79 10.73 15.32 -16.76
CA ALA A 79 9.81 15.41 -15.63
C ALA A 79 8.35 15.15 -16.05
N GLU A 80 7.92 15.68 -17.20
CA GLU A 80 6.58 15.45 -17.75
C GLU A 80 6.31 13.97 -18.08
N ARG A 81 7.36 13.24 -18.49
CA ARG A 81 7.26 11.83 -18.89
C ARG A 81 7.40 10.84 -17.73
N LEU A 82 7.94 11.26 -16.59
CA LEU A 82 8.27 10.38 -15.47
C LEU A 82 7.07 9.56 -14.93
N PRO A 83 5.84 10.10 -14.80
CA PRO A 83 4.70 9.32 -14.31
C PRO A 83 4.38 8.12 -15.21
N VAL A 84 4.40 8.33 -16.53
CA VAL A 84 4.17 7.26 -17.52
C VAL A 84 5.24 6.18 -17.43
N LEU A 85 6.51 6.58 -17.40
CA LEU A 85 7.64 5.66 -17.25
C LEU A 85 7.59 4.86 -15.95
N THR A 86 7.09 5.47 -14.87
CA THR A 86 6.97 4.80 -13.57
C THR A 86 5.91 3.69 -13.62
N ILE A 87 4.76 3.95 -14.25
CA ILE A 87 3.70 2.95 -14.45
C ILE A 87 4.20 1.82 -15.36
N GLU A 88 4.87 2.15 -16.46
CA GLU A 88 5.46 1.15 -17.37
C GLU A 88 6.43 0.21 -16.64
N ARG A 89 7.28 0.75 -15.76
CA ARG A 89 8.22 -0.04 -14.96
C ARG A 89 7.52 -0.85 -13.88
N LEU A 90 6.51 -0.31 -13.21
CA LEU A 90 5.74 -1.05 -12.21
C LEU A 90 5.13 -2.31 -12.84
N ASN A 91 4.46 -2.15 -13.98
CA ASN A 91 3.86 -3.27 -14.70
C ASN A 91 4.90 -4.28 -15.19
N ALA A 92 6.09 -3.80 -15.60
CA ALA A 92 7.15 -4.68 -16.09
C ALA A 92 7.85 -5.52 -14.98
N TYR A 93 7.91 -5.01 -13.74
CA TYR A 93 8.72 -5.61 -12.69
C TYR A 93 7.94 -6.10 -11.46
N HIS A 94 6.68 -5.68 -11.28
CA HIS A 94 5.90 -5.95 -10.07
C HIS A 94 4.52 -6.58 -10.31
N ASP A 95 4.04 -6.68 -11.56
CA ASP A 95 2.81 -7.42 -11.93
C ASP A 95 3.07 -8.90 -12.32
N ALA A 96 4.10 -9.54 -11.75
CA ALA A 96 4.43 -10.95 -11.97
C ALA A 96 3.95 -11.87 -10.85
#